data_AF-A0A2D4JG93-F1
#
_entry.id   AF-A0A2D4JG93-F1
#
_cell.length_a   1.000
_cell.length_b   1.000
_cell.length_c   1.000
_cell.angle_alpha   90.00
_cell.angle_beta   90.00
_cell.angle_gamma   90.00
#
_symmetry.space_group_name_H-M   'P 1'
#
loop_
_entity.id
_entity.type
_entity.pdbx_description
1 polymer ?
#
loop_
_entity_poly.entity_id
_entity_poly.type
_entity_poly.pdbx_seq_one_letter_code
_entity_poly.pdbx_strand_id
1 'polypeptide(L)'
;IITDSGNPPKSSTSILKMKVCQCDLNGDCTDADRIVGAGLGTGAIIAILLCIIILLVLVLMFVVWMKRRDKERQAKQLLIDPEDDVRDNILKYDEEGGGEEDQDYDLSQLQQPDTLEPDAIKPVGIRRLDERPIHAEPQYPVRSAAPHPGDIGDFINEGLKAADNDPTAPPYDSLLVFDYEGSGSTAGSLSSLNSSSSGGEQDYDYLNDWG
;
A
#
# COMPACT_ATOMS: atom_id res chain seq x y z
N ILE A 1 -65.24 50.27 18.17
CA ILE A 1 -66.44 49.68 18.82
C ILE A 1 -67.65 50.32 18.15
N ILE A 2 -68.50 49.50 17.55
CA ILE A 2 -69.74 49.94 16.90
C ILE A 2 -70.88 49.46 17.79
N THR A 3 -71.77 50.36 18.18
CA THR A 3 -72.88 50.08 19.10
C THR A 3 -74.19 50.53 18.48
N ASP A 4 -75.23 49.71 18.58
CA ASP A 4 -76.59 50.05 18.12
C ASP A 4 -77.42 50.71 19.24
N SER A 5 -78.41 51.53 18.87
CA SER A 5 -79.32 52.25 19.78
C SER A 5 -80.52 51.41 20.28
N GLY A 6 -80.51 50.09 20.03
CA GLY A 6 -81.58 49.17 20.48
C GLY A 6 -81.60 48.89 21.99
N ASN A 7 -82.68 48.29 22.49
CA ASN A 7 -82.82 47.86 23.88
C ASN A 7 -83.13 46.34 23.96
N PRO A 8 -82.21 45.48 24.44
CA PRO A 8 -80.90 45.82 25.00
C PRO A 8 -79.86 46.18 23.92
N PRO A 9 -78.91 47.09 24.21
CA PRO A 9 -77.92 47.52 23.24
C PRO A 9 -76.94 46.39 22.94
N LYS A 10 -76.68 46.16 21.64
CA LYS A 10 -75.62 45.26 21.16
C LYS A 10 -74.44 46.08 20.68
N SER A 11 -73.23 45.70 21.09
CA SER A 11 -71.99 46.28 20.59
C SER A 11 -71.11 45.21 19.96
N SER A 12 -70.40 45.59 18.91
CA SER A 12 -69.40 44.77 18.25
C SER A 12 -68.07 45.53 18.21
N THR A 13 -67.02 44.87 18.68
CA THR A 13 -65.66 45.43 18.70
C THR A 13 -64.80 44.69 17.70
N SER A 14 -64.46 45.36 16.59
CA SER A 14 -63.41 44.89 15.68
C SER A 14 -62.06 45.45 16.14
N ILE A 15 -61.06 44.58 16.24
CA ILE A 15 -59.68 44.96 16.57
C ILE A 15 -58.89 44.97 15.26
N LEU A 16 -58.39 46.14 14.87
CA LEU A 16 -57.46 46.29 13.76
C LEU A 16 -56.03 46.29 14.31
N LYS A 17 -55.23 45.30 13.92
CA LYS A 17 -53.80 45.27 14.26
C LYS A 17 -53.03 46.07 13.21
N MET A 18 -52.48 47.20 13.61
CA MET A 18 -51.68 48.07 12.74
C MET A 18 -50.21 47.90 13.10
N LYS A 19 -49.34 47.63 12.11
CA LYS A 19 -47.88 47.60 12.30
C LYS A 19 -47.32 48.98 11.92
N VAL A 20 -46.59 49.61 12.83
CA VAL A 20 -45.99 50.94 12.63
C VAL A 20 -44.48 50.76 12.46
N CYS A 21 -43.90 51.41 11.47
CA CYS A 21 -42.47 51.37 11.10
C CYS A 21 -41.94 52.80 10.90
N GLN A 22 -40.62 52.96 10.86
CA GLN A 22 -39.98 54.20 10.43
C GLN A 22 -39.82 54.19 8.90
N CYS A 23 -40.21 55.29 8.24
CA CYS A 23 -40.05 55.44 6.79
C CYS A 23 -38.66 55.97 6.44
N ASP A 24 -38.08 55.48 5.35
CA ASP A 24 -36.87 56.05 4.74
C ASP A 24 -37.20 57.33 3.92
N LEU A 25 -36.19 58.04 3.40
CA LEU A 25 -36.32 59.28 2.61
C LEU A 25 -37.28 59.18 1.42
N ASN A 26 -37.48 57.97 0.87
CA ASN A 26 -38.40 57.72 -0.24
C ASN A 26 -39.84 57.41 0.21
N GLY A 27 -40.12 57.43 1.52
CA GLY A 27 -41.45 57.12 2.07
C GLY A 27 -41.73 55.62 2.22
N ASP A 28 -40.77 54.76 1.92
CA ASP A 28 -40.92 53.31 2.02
C ASP A 28 -40.74 52.82 3.46
N CYS A 29 -41.72 52.06 3.93
CA CYS A 29 -41.69 51.31 5.17
C CYS A 29 -40.88 50.02 4.96
N THR A 30 -39.56 50.12 5.06
CA THR A 30 -38.72 48.93 5.14
C THR A 30 -38.72 48.48 6.60
N ASP A 31 -39.14 47.25 6.84
CA ASP A 31 -39.01 46.60 8.14
C ASP A 31 -37.50 46.50 8.40
N ALA A 32 -36.93 47.52 9.06
CA ALA A 32 -35.51 47.59 9.40
C ALA A 32 -35.14 46.58 10.50
N ASP A 33 -35.95 45.53 10.67
CA ASP A 33 -35.59 44.35 11.44
C ASP A 33 -34.81 43.42 10.51
N ARG A 34 -33.54 43.79 10.32
CA ARG A 34 -32.47 42.89 9.89
C ARG A 34 -32.74 42.22 8.55
N ILE A 35 -32.46 43.01 7.51
CA ILE A 35 -31.91 42.53 6.25
C ILE A 35 -30.54 41.87 6.53
N VAL A 36 -30.55 40.72 7.20
CA VAL A 36 -29.60 39.63 7.03
C VAL A 36 -30.48 38.54 6.42
N GLY A 37 -30.52 38.53 5.09
CA GLY A 37 -31.37 37.64 4.31
C GLY A 37 -31.31 36.21 4.83
N ALA A 38 -32.47 35.56 4.96
CA ALA A 38 -32.55 34.15 5.36
C ALA A 38 -31.60 33.79 6.52
N GLY A 39 -31.57 34.61 7.58
CA GLY A 39 -30.64 34.44 8.69
C GLY A 39 -30.98 33.20 9.50
N LEU A 40 -30.26 32.10 9.24
CA LEU A 40 -30.23 30.92 10.09
C LEU A 40 -30.06 31.39 11.55
N GLY A 41 -30.97 31.01 12.45
CA GLY A 41 -30.94 31.50 13.83
C GLY A 41 -29.55 31.29 14.48
N THR A 42 -29.18 32.13 15.46
CA THR A 42 -27.88 32.02 16.14
C THR A 42 -27.58 30.59 16.64
N GLY A 43 -28.60 29.87 17.11
CA GLY A 43 -28.48 28.46 17.49
C GLY A 43 -28.14 27.54 16.31
N ALA A 44 -28.69 27.79 15.12
CA ALA A 44 -28.37 27.04 13.92
C ALA A 44 -26.96 27.35 13.40
N ILE A 45 -26.49 28.60 13.54
CA ILE A 45 -25.10 28.97 13.23
C ILE A 45 -24.14 28.21 14.15
N ILE A 46 -24.42 28.19 15.46
CA ILE A 46 -23.60 27.45 16.44
C ILE A 46 -23.61 25.95 16.14
N ALA A 47 -24.77 25.38 15.82
CA ALA A 47 -24.89 23.97 15.45
C ALA A 47 -24.08 23.62 14.19
N ILE A 48 -24.11 24.47 13.16
CA ILE A 48 -23.29 24.29 11.95
C ILE A 48 -21.81 24.38 12.27
N LEU A 49 -21.37 25.37 13.06
CA LEU A 49 -19.97 25.52 13.44
C LEU A 49 -19.46 24.28 14.18
N LEU A 50 -20.23 23.77 15.15
CA LEU A 50 -19.89 22.54 15.87
C LEU A 50 -19.85 21.32 14.93
N CYS A 51 -20.80 21.22 14.01
CA CYS A 51 -20.84 20.15 13.01
C CYS A 51 -19.59 20.16 12.13
N ILE A 52 -19.17 21.33 11.63
CA ILE A 52 -17.95 21.48 10.83
C ILE A 52 -16.71 21.06 11.64
N ILE A 53 -16.60 21.50 12.90
CA ILE A 53 -15.47 21.12 13.77
C ILE A 53 -15.42 19.60 13.97
N ILE A 54 -16.56 18.96 14.26
CA ILE A 54 -16.64 17.51 14.42
C ILE A 54 -16.26 16.79 13.12
N LEU A 55 -16.76 17.23 11.96
CA LEU A 55 -16.40 16.65 10.67
C LEU A 55 -14.90 16.78 10.37
N LEU A 56 -14.30 17.94 10.66
CA LEU A 56 -12.85 18.12 10.50
C LEU A 56 -12.04 17.18 11.40
N VAL A 57 -12.45 17.01 12.66
CA VAL A 57 -11.80 16.07 13.58
C VAL A 57 -11.94 14.64 13.06
N LEU A 58 -13.13 14.23 12.61
CA LEU A 58 -13.36 12.90 12.04
C LEU A 58 -12.52 12.65 10.79
N VAL A 59 -12.41 13.63 9.88
CA VAL A 59 -11.57 13.53 8.69
C VAL A 59 -10.09 13.44 9.06
N LEU A 60 -9.60 14.25 10.01
CA LEU A 60 -8.22 14.15 10.49
C LEU A 60 -7.94 12.83 11.17
N MET A 61 -8.86 12.34 12.02
CA MET A 61 -8.73 11.04 12.67
C MET A 61 -8.76 9.92 11.62
N PHE A 62 -9.62 10.03 10.61
CA PHE A 62 -9.68 9.09 9.49
C PHE A 62 -8.40 9.12 8.66
N VAL A 63 -7.84 10.28 8.33
CA VAL A 63 -6.57 10.40 7.59
C VAL A 63 -5.40 9.89 8.42
N VAL A 64 -5.34 10.19 9.72
CA VAL A 64 -4.30 9.66 10.61
C VAL A 64 -4.45 8.15 10.80
N TRP A 65 -5.67 7.65 10.91
CA TRP A 65 -5.97 6.22 11.03
C TRP A 65 -5.70 5.48 9.73
N MET A 66 -6.06 6.04 8.57
CA MET A 66 -5.69 5.55 7.25
C MET A 66 -4.19 5.59 7.10
N LYS A 67 -3.50 6.70 7.38
CA LYS A 67 -2.03 6.79 7.30
C LYS A 67 -1.33 5.86 8.29
N ARG A 68 -1.89 5.62 9.47
CA ARG A 68 -1.36 4.66 10.43
C ARG A 68 -1.61 3.23 9.97
N ARG A 69 -2.81 2.93 9.44
CA ARG A 69 -3.12 1.65 8.82
C ARG A 69 -2.34 1.41 7.54
N ASP A 70 -2.03 2.44 6.77
CA ASP A 70 -1.21 2.38 5.57
C ASP A 70 0.25 2.20 5.95
N LYS A 71 0.71 2.79 7.05
CA LYS A 71 2.05 2.48 7.60
C LYS A 71 2.12 1.07 8.19
N GLU A 72 1.07 0.61 8.86
CA GLU A 72 0.99 -0.75 9.41
C GLU A 72 0.73 -1.80 8.30
N ARG A 73 0.05 -1.43 7.21
CA ARG A 73 -0.14 -2.25 6.00
C ARG A 73 1.11 -2.22 5.14
N GLN A 74 1.74 -1.08 4.88
CA GLN A 74 3.00 -0.98 4.14
C GLN A 74 4.17 -1.58 4.92
N ALA A 75 4.24 -1.47 6.25
CA ALA A 75 5.24 -2.21 7.03
C ALA A 75 5.01 -3.74 7.00
N LYS A 76 3.78 -4.19 6.71
CA LYS A 76 3.45 -5.61 6.50
C LYS A 76 3.48 -6.04 5.01
N GLN A 77 3.36 -5.09 4.08
CA GLN A 77 3.28 -5.28 2.63
C GLN A 77 4.57 -4.88 1.91
N LEU A 78 5.56 -4.36 2.65
CA LEU A 78 6.97 -4.40 2.28
C LEU A 78 7.62 -5.74 2.68
N LEU A 79 6.89 -6.61 3.40
CA LEU A 79 7.30 -7.98 3.71
C LEU A 79 6.46 -9.04 2.98
N ILE A 80 5.42 -8.63 2.24
CA ILE A 80 4.56 -9.49 1.43
C ILE A 80 4.23 -8.75 0.13
N ASP A 81 4.85 -9.24 -0.94
CA ASP A 81 4.64 -8.86 -2.34
C ASP A 81 3.14 -8.99 -2.73
N PRO A 82 2.59 -8.10 -3.58
CA PRO A 82 1.15 -7.97 -3.80
C PRO A 82 0.44 -9.13 -4.56
N GLU A 83 1.10 -10.24 -4.87
CA GLU A 83 0.53 -11.31 -5.71
C GLU A 83 -0.19 -12.44 -4.93
N ASP A 84 -0.09 -12.53 -3.60
CA ASP A 84 -0.53 -13.74 -2.85
C ASP A 84 -1.88 -13.65 -2.10
N ASP A 85 -2.75 -12.68 -2.42
CA ASP A 85 -4.02 -12.44 -1.70
C ASP A 85 -5.12 -13.51 -1.93
N VAL A 86 -4.77 -14.72 -2.38
CA VAL A 86 -5.73 -15.82 -2.65
C VAL A 86 -5.63 -16.96 -1.63
N ARG A 87 -4.68 -16.94 -0.70
CA ARG A 87 -4.39 -18.11 0.13
C ARG A 87 -4.10 -17.67 1.55
N ASP A 88 -5.12 -17.66 2.41
CA ASP A 88 -4.99 -18.29 3.73
C ASP A 88 -6.31 -18.29 4.52
N ASN A 89 -6.95 -19.46 4.54
CA ASN A 89 -7.73 -19.90 5.69
C ASN A 89 -6.73 -20.18 6.82
N ILE A 90 -6.55 -19.23 7.73
CA ILE A 90 -5.67 -19.41 8.89
C ILE A 90 -6.33 -20.37 9.89
N LEU A 91 -5.81 -21.59 9.98
CA LEU A 91 -6.17 -22.56 11.01
C LEU A 91 -5.26 -22.29 12.21
N LYS A 92 -5.84 -21.83 13.32
CA LYS A 92 -5.10 -21.47 14.53
C LYS A 92 -4.75 -22.73 15.32
N TYR A 93 -3.47 -23.08 15.38
CA TYR A 93 -2.95 -24.01 16.38
C TYR A 93 -2.54 -23.20 17.61
N ASP A 94 -3.34 -23.31 18.69
CA ASP A 94 -2.91 -22.90 20.03
C ASP A 94 -1.98 -23.99 20.59
N GLU A 95 -0.89 -23.53 21.19
CA GLU A 95 0.27 -24.30 21.62
C GLU A 95 -0.03 -25.42 22.64
N GLU A 96 0.62 -26.56 22.43
CA GLU A 96 1.07 -27.43 23.52
C GLU A 96 2.53 -27.76 23.24
N GLY A 97 3.44 -27.00 23.85
CA GLY A 97 4.85 -27.38 23.91
C GLY A 97 5.03 -28.51 24.92
N GLY A 98 5.80 -29.53 24.56
CA GLY A 98 6.17 -30.57 25.51
C GLY A 98 7.05 -31.65 24.90
N GLY A 99 8.27 -31.77 25.41
CA GLY A 99 9.01 -33.04 25.36
C GLY A 99 10.16 -33.08 24.36
N GLU A 100 11.32 -32.71 24.88
CA GLU A 100 12.60 -33.34 24.61
C GLU A 100 12.55 -34.89 24.53
N GLU A 101 13.59 -35.45 23.88
CA GLU A 101 14.05 -36.85 23.90
C GLU A 101 13.72 -37.71 22.66
N ASP A 102 14.81 -38.07 21.97
CA ASP A 102 15.01 -39.13 20.98
C ASP A 102 14.03 -39.24 19.81
N GLN A 103 14.38 -38.62 18.68
CA GLN A 103 13.98 -39.15 17.38
C GLN A 103 15.19 -39.21 16.45
N ASP A 104 15.49 -40.44 16.02
CA ASP A 104 16.47 -40.79 15.00
C ASP A 104 16.36 -39.83 13.81
N TYR A 105 17.41 -39.03 13.61
CA TYR A 105 17.51 -38.19 12.43
C TYR A 105 17.71 -39.10 11.21
N ASP A 106 16.67 -39.25 10.38
CA ASP A 106 16.82 -39.86 9.06
C ASP A 106 17.55 -38.88 8.13
N LEU A 107 18.83 -39.17 7.86
CA LEU A 107 19.65 -38.39 6.93
C LEU A 107 19.09 -38.35 5.49
N SER A 108 18.05 -39.13 5.16
CA SER A 108 17.35 -39.02 3.88
C SER A 108 16.63 -37.68 3.67
N GLN A 109 16.40 -36.91 4.75
CA GLN A 109 15.79 -35.57 4.68
C GLN A 109 16.80 -34.42 4.51
N LEU A 110 18.11 -34.70 4.57
CA LEU A 110 19.11 -33.77 4.09
C LEU A 110 19.12 -33.84 2.56
N GLN A 111 18.23 -33.07 1.93
CA GLN A 111 18.28 -32.83 0.51
C GLN A 111 19.50 -31.94 0.20
N GLN A 112 20.67 -32.58 0.11
CA GLN A 112 21.83 -32.04 -0.56
C GLN A 112 21.45 -31.88 -2.05
N PRO A 113 21.44 -30.67 -2.64
CA PRO A 113 21.09 -30.51 -4.04
C PRO A 113 22.33 -30.77 -4.89
N ASP A 114 22.94 -31.94 -4.75
CA ASP A 114 24.05 -32.39 -5.60
C ASP A 114 23.77 -33.81 -6.09
N THR A 115 22.67 -33.99 -6.82
CA THR A 115 22.60 -35.07 -7.81
C THR A 115 21.64 -34.68 -8.93
N LEU A 116 22.25 -34.39 -10.08
CA LEU A 116 21.80 -34.78 -11.41
C LEU A 116 20.54 -35.65 -11.41
N GLU A 117 19.38 -35.09 -11.79
CA GLU A 117 18.37 -35.81 -12.58
C GLU A 117 17.53 -34.78 -13.38
N PRO A 118 17.07 -35.15 -14.60
CA PRO A 118 16.49 -34.26 -15.59
C PRO A 118 14.96 -34.15 -15.46
N ASP A 119 14.40 -33.09 -16.04
CA ASP A 119 12.98 -32.92 -16.35
C ASP A 119 11.97 -32.92 -15.18
N ALA A 120 11.88 -31.79 -14.48
CA ALA A 120 10.58 -31.32 -13.95
C ALA A 120 10.64 -29.83 -13.60
N ILE A 121 10.08 -29.01 -14.49
CA ILE A 121 9.38 -27.74 -14.25
C ILE A 121 9.90 -26.95 -13.04
N LYS A 122 11.03 -26.25 -13.22
CA LYS A 122 11.40 -25.13 -12.36
C LYS A 122 10.50 -23.94 -12.73
N PRO A 123 9.90 -23.21 -11.78
CA PRO A 123 9.30 -21.93 -12.11
C PRO A 123 10.39 -21.04 -12.68
N VAL A 124 10.24 -20.66 -13.95
CA VAL A 124 11.02 -19.62 -14.60
C VAL A 124 10.71 -18.33 -13.85
N GLY A 125 11.60 -17.95 -12.96
CA GLY A 125 11.39 -16.86 -12.02
C GLY A 125 12.71 -16.48 -11.37
N ILE A 126 12.93 -15.18 -11.27
CA ILE A 126 14.14 -14.55 -10.73
C ILE A 126 14.46 -15.17 -9.37
N ARG A 127 15.50 -16.00 -9.31
CA ARG A 127 16.00 -16.55 -8.05
C ARG A 127 16.85 -15.49 -7.38
N ARG A 128 16.41 -15.03 -6.20
CA ARG A 128 17.22 -14.21 -5.29
C ARG A 128 18.00 -15.14 -4.38
N LEU A 129 19.32 -15.01 -4.38
CA LEU A 129 20.21 -15.67 -3.45
C LEU A 129 20.91 -14.59 -2.63
N ASP A 130 20.73 -14.61 -1.32
CA ASP A 130 21.41 -13.69 -0.40
C ASP A 130 22.74 -14.33 0.02
N GLU A 131 23.85 -13.71 -0.38
CA GLU A 131 25.19 -14.19 -0.05
C GLU A 131 25.63 -13.53 1.25
N ARG A 132 25.81 -14.30 2.33
CA ARG A 132 26.37 -13.76 3.58
C ARG A 132 27.86 -13.48 3.38
N PRO A 133 28.36 -12.26 3.66
CA PRO A 133 29.78 -11.97 3.59
C PRO A 133 30.58 -12.89 4.52
N ILE A 134 31.57 -13.60 3.98
CA ILE A 134 32.57 -14.33 4.76
C ILE A 134 33.60 -13.31 5.25
N HIS A 135 33.21 -12.46 6.20
CA HIS A 135 34.13 -11.55 6.87
C HIS A 135 34.43 -12.04 8.29
N ALA A 136 35.56 -11.59 8.85
CA ALA A 136 35.89 -11.86 10.24
C ALA A 136 34.78 -11.31 11.14
N GLU A 137 34.32 -12.15 12.07
CA GLU A 137 33.26 -11.81 13.02
C GLU A 137 33.68 -10.59 13.87
N PRO A 138 32.76 -9.64 14.16
CA PRO A 138 33.09 -8.48 14.97
C PRO A 138 33.64 -8.91 16.33
N GLN A 139 34.79 -8.38 16.71
CA GLN A 139 35.37 -8.65 18.01
C GLN A 139 34.71 -7.76 19.07
N TYR A 140 33.69 -8.29 19.73
CA TYR A 140 33.05 -7.61 20.85
C TYR A 140 33.96 -7.58 22.09
N PRO A 141 33.96 -6.49 22.86
CA PRO A 141 34.69 -6.44 24.12
C PRO A 141 34.17 -7.53 25.07
N VAL A 142 35.09 -8.34 25.60
CA VAL A 142 34.76 -9.38 26.58
C VAL A 142 34.78 -8.74 27.96
N ARG A 143 33.66 -8.84 28.67
CA ARG A 143 33.56 -8.28 30.02
C ARG A 143 34.46 -9.06 30.97
N SER A 144 35.44 -8.39 31.57
CA SER A 144 36.25 -8.96 32.65
C SER A 144 35.35 -9.34 33.83
N ALA A 145 35.54 -10.53 34.41
CA ALA A 145 34.70 -11.07 35.48
C ALA A 145 34.72 -10.27 36.80
N ALA A 146 35.53 -9.21 36.90
CA ALA A 146 35.59 -8.31 38.05
C ALA A 146 34.69 -7.08 37.82
N PRO A 147 33.58 -6.91 38.55
CA PRO A 147 32.67 -5.79 38.35
C PRO A 147 33.26 -4.52 38.96
N HIS A 148 33.79 -3.62 38.12
CA HIS A 148 34.03 -2.24 38.52
C HIS A 148 32.88 -1.36 37.99
N PRO A 149 32.05 -0.77 38.88
CA PRO A 149 30.82 -0.06 38.49
C PRO A 149 31.06 1.25 37.71
N GLY A 150 32.31 1.71 37.58
CA GLY A 150 32.68 2.89 36.80
C GLY A 150 32.96 2.63 35.32
N ASP A 151 33.10 1.37 34.91
CA ASP A 151 33.65 0.97 33.59
C ASP A 151 32.56 0.46 32.61
N ILE A 152 31.29 0.51 33.03
CA ILE A 152 30.18 0.00 32.22
C ILE A 152 29.85 0.92 31.04
N GLY A 153 30.06 2.22 31.18
CA GLY A 153 29.83 3.20 30.11
C GLY A 153 30.77 2.97 28.93
N ASP A 154 32.05 2.75 29.22
CA ASP A 154 33.07 2.51 28.21
C ASP A 154 32.86 1.14 27.54
N PHE A 155 32.52 0.11 28.32
CA PHE A 155 32.14 -1.21 27.79
C PHE A 155 30.94 -1.14 26.81
N ILE A 156 29.88 -0.41 27.19
CA ILE A 156 28.70 -0.27 26.31
C ILE A 156 29.07 0.54 25.06
N ASN A 157 29.85 1.61 25.20
CA ASN A 157 30.25 2.44 24.07
C ASN A 157 31.16 1.68 23.09
N GLU A 158 32.08 0.86 23.60
CA GLU A 158 32.93 -0.01 22.78
C GLU A 158 32.12 -1.12 22.09
N GLY A 159 31.20 -1.76 22.82
CA GLY A 159 30.31 -2.79 22.25
C GLY A 159 29.35 -2.22 21.20
N LEU A 160 28.82 -1.01 21.41
CA LEU A 160 27.98 -0.31 20.44
C LEU A 160 28.78 0.02 19.18
N LYS A 161 30.00 0.53 19.33
CA LYS A 161 30.87 0.81 18.18
C LYS A 161 31.21 -0.48 17.41
N ALA A 162 31.41 -1.61 18.09
CA ALA A 162 31.62 -2.89 17.42
C ALA A 162 30.37 -3.36 16.64
N ALA A 163 29.18 -3.19 17.21
CA ALA A 163 27.91 -3.53 16.56
C ALA A 163 27.60 -2.63 15.35
N ASP A 164 27.79 -1.31 15.48
CA ASP A 164 27.52 -0.35 14.41
C ASP A 164 28.45 -0.51 13.20
N ASN A 165 29.64 -1.09 13.41
CA ASN A 165 30.62 -1.34 12.35
C ASN A 165 30.67 -2.82 11.94
N ASP A 166 29.66 -3.62 12.28
CA ASP A 166 29.58 -5.02 11.88
C ASP A 166 29.28 -5.16 10.37
N PRO A 167 30.24 -5.64 9.55
CA PRO A 167 30.04 -5.82 8.12
C PRO A 167 29.19 -7.05 7.78
N THR A 168 28.89 -7.89 8.77
CA THR A 168 28.01 -9.05 8.65
C THR A 168 26.56 -8.71 8.99
N ALA A 169 26.27 -7.45 9.34
CA ALA A 169 24.91 -6.99 9.53
C ALA A 169 24.17 -6.82 8.19
N PRO A 170 22.88 -7.17 8.10
CA PRO A 170 22.05 -6.93 6.91
C PRO A 170 21.91 -5.44 6.54
N PRO A 171 21.57 -5.09 5.27
CA PRO A 171 21.18 -5.99 4.19
C PRO A 171 22.38 -6.64 3.48
N TYR A 172 22.23 -7.91 3.11
CA TYR A 172 23.22 -8.63 2.30
C TYR A 172 23.06 -8.30 0.81
N ASP A 173 24.12 -8.51 0.06
CA ASP A 173 24.07 -8.47 -1.40
C ASP A 173 23.24 -9.65 -1.91
N SER A 174 22.37 -9.39 -2.89
CA SER A 174 21.53 -10.41 -3.52
C SER A 174 21.93 -10.62 -4.98
N LEU A 175 22.04 -11.87 -5.39
CA LEU A 175 22.25 -12.24 -6.79
C LEU A 175 20.90 -12.51 -7.45
N LEU A 176 20.70 -11.92 -8.64
CA LEU A 176 19.57 -12.23 -9.51
C LEU A 176 20.05 -13.15 -10.62
N VAL A 177 19.59 -14.40 -10.60
CA VAL A 177 19.88 -15.37 -11.66
C VAL A 177 18.82 -15.24 -12.75
N PHE A 178 19.27 -14.96 -13.98
CA PHE A 178 18.42 -14.90 -15.18
C PHE A 178 18.67 -16.14 -16.04
N ASP A 179 17.60 -16.82 -16.44
CA ASP A 179 17.62 -18.07 -17.21
C ASP A 179 16.70 -18.02 -18.45
N TYR A 180 16.33 -16.83 -18.91
CA TYR A 180 15.47 -16.68 -20.08
C TYR A 180 16.21 -17.06 -21.38
N GLU A 181 15.92 -18.24 -21.89
CA GLU A 181 16.50 -18.80 -23.13
C GLU A 181 15.77 -18.31 -24.40
N GLY A 182 14.66 -17.59 -24.27
CA GLY A 182 13.79 -17.24 -25.39
C GLY A 182 12.64 -18.22 -25.58
N SER A 183 11.73 -17.90 -26.50
CA SER A 183 10.50 -18.68 -26.71
C SER A 183 10.58 -19.69 -27.86
N GLY A 184 11.79 -20.04 -28.33
CA GLY A 184 11.99 -21.02 -29.39
C GLY A 184 11.29 -20.65 -30.72
N SER A 185 11.30 -19.37 -31.09
CA SER A 185 10.64 -18.93 -32.33
C SER A 185 11.33 -19.52 -33.57
N THR A 186 10.54 -20.07 -34.49
CA THR A 186 11.08 -20.51 -35.79
C THR A 186 11.69 -19.32 -36.49
N ALA A 187 12.99 -19.39 -36.84
CA ALA A 187 13.58 -18.44 -37.77
C ALA A 187 12.72 -18.43 -39.03
N GLY A 188 12.18 -17.27 -39.39
CA GLY A 188 11.26 -17.13 -40.51
C GLY A 188 11.86 -17.63 -41.84
N SER A 189 11.14 -17.44 -42.94
CA SER A 189 11.62 -17.84 -44.26
C SER A 189 12.97 -17.19 -44.58
N LEU A 190 14.05 -17.96 -44.51
CA LEU A 190 15.37 -17.54 -44.94
C LEU A 190 15.39 -17.49 -46.47
N SER A 191 16.03 -16.46 -47.02
CA SER A 191 16.18 -16.33 -48.47
C SER A 191 16.91 -17.57 -49.01
N SER A 192 16.31 -18.20 -50.02
CA SER A 192 16.96 -19.30 -50.72
C SER A 192 18.23 -18.80 -51.41
N LEU A 193 19.33 -19.53 -51.28
CA LEU A 193 20.60 -19.27 -51.99
C LEU A 193 20.50 -19.58 -53.49
N ASN A 194 19.31 -19.48 -54.11
CA ASN A 194 19.11 -19.95 -55.47
C ASN A 194 19.90 -19.06 -56.43
N SER A 195 21.08 -19.57 -56.81
CA SER A 195 21.90 -19.03 -57.88
C SER A 195 21.02 -18.91 -59.11
N SER A 196 21.03 -17.71 -59.70
CA SER A 196 20.38 -17.36 -60.95
C SER A 196 20.67 -18.39 -62.05
N SER A 197 19.86 -19.44 -62.14
CA SER A 197 19.71 -20.17 -63.40
C SER A 197 18.80 -19.29 -64.24
N SER A 198 19.42 -18.33 -64.92
CA SER A 198 18.77 -17.51 -65.93
C SER A 198 18.02 -18.46 -66.86
N GLY A 199 16.71 -18.26 -66.99
CA GLY A 199 15.83 -18.99 -67.90
C GLY A 199 16.21 -18.76 -69.37
N GLY A 200 17.38 -19.26 -69.76
CA GLY A 200 17.71 -19.58 -71.14
C GLY A 200 17.10 -20.93 -71.45
N GLU A 201 16.37 -21.00 -72.56
CA GLU A 201 15.86 -22.25 -73.11
C GLU A 201 17.00 -23.27 -73.15
N GLN A 202 16.81 -24.41 -72.47
CA GLN A 202 17.80 -25.49 -72.47
C GLN A 202 17.79 -26.09 -73.87
N ASP A 203 18.76 -25.71 -74.69
CA ASP A 203 18.95 -26.30 -75.99
C ASP A 203 19.60 -27.68 -75.82
N TYR A 204 18.86 -28.71 -76.22
CA TYR A 204 19.26 -30.12 -76.10
C TYR A 204 19.83 -30.67 -77.40
N ASP A 205 20.23 -29.81 -78.35
CA ASP A 205 20.82 -30.22 -79.64
C ASP A 205 22.01 -31.18 -79.50
N TYR A 206 22.73 -31.13 -78.36
CA TYR A 206 23.81 -32.07 -78.04
C TYR A 206 23.37 -33.54 -77.93
N LEU A 207 22.08 -33.82 -77.77
CA LEU A 207 21.55 -35.19 -77.75
C LEU A 207 21.54 -35.84 -79.14
N ASN A 208 21.60 -35.06 -80.22
CA ASN A 208 21.58 -35.61 -81.58
C ASN A 208 22.88 -36.36 -81.94
N ASP A 209 23.98 -36.04 -81.27
CA ASP A 209 25.30 -36.65 -81.47
C ASP A 209 25.53 -37.89 -80.59
N TRP A 210 24.52 -38.35 -79.84
CA TRP A 210 24.62 -39.53 -78.96
C TRP A 210 24.23 -40.86 -79.64
N GLY A 211 24.07 -40.85 -80.97
CA GLY A 211 23.77 -42.03 -81.80
C GLY A 211 24.98 -42.58 -82.54
#